data_AF-A0A525C9R6-F1
#
_entry.id   AF-A0A525C9R6-F1
#
_cell.length_a   1.000
_cell.length_b   1.000
_cell.length_c   1.000
_cell.angle_alpha   90.00
_cell.angle_beta   90.00
_cell.angle_gamma   90.00
#
_symmetry.space_group_name_H-M   'P 1'
#
loop_
_entity.id
_entity.type
_entity.pdbx_description
1 polymer ?
#
loop_
_entity_poly.entity_id
_entity_poly.type
_entity_poly.pdbx_seq_one_letter_code
_entity_poly.pdbx_strand_id
1 'polypeptide(L)'
;MENQVEDMARLEEQLAELTAKRDARDEEVKQLRASEDPSSGRYYAQEIFEAQQDKLKLEVEVQVCTNKIRLMRMNGAQPSQ
;
A
#
# COMPACT_ATOMS: atom_id res chain seq x y z
N MET A 1 -22.33 4.16 17.47
CA MET A 1 -22.24 3.09 16.46
C MET A 1 -22.09 3.66 15.06
N GLU A 2 -22.87 4.66 14.66
CA GLU A 2 -22.78 5.32 13.32
C GLU A 2 -21.35 5.79 12.97
N ASN A 3 -20.67 6.46 13.90
CA ASN A 3 -19.28 6.91 13.73
C ASN A 3 -18.26 5.78 13.45
N GLN A 4 -18.46 4.57 14.00
CA GLN A 4 -17.54 3.44 13.77
C GLN A 4 -17.68 2.83 12.37
N VAL A 5 -18.88 2.89 11.78
CA VAL A 5 -19.13 2.41 10.42
C VAL A 5 -18.55 3.40 9.42
N GLU A 6 -18.72 4.70 9.65
CA GLU A 6 -18.11 5.76 8.84
C GLU A 6 -16.58 5.71 8.91
N ASP A 7 -15.99 5.51 10.09
CA ASP A 7 -14.54 5.34 10.25
C ASP A 7 -14.01 4.09 9.53
N MET A 8 -14.75 2.97 9.57
CA MET A 8 -14.35 1.75 8.85
C MET A 8 -14.40 1.95 7.34
N ALA A 9 -15.48 2.55 6.82
CA ALA A 9 -15.62 2.83 5.39
C ALA A 9 -14.48 3.75 4.88
N ARG A 10 -14.12 4.77 5.67
CA ARG A 10 -12.98 5.64 5.37
C ARG A 10 -11.65 4.89 5.35
N LEU A 11 -11.43 3.98 6.30
CA LEU A 11 -10.23 3.15 6.32
C LEU A 11 -10.18 2.17 5.14
N GLU A 12 -11.32 1.67 4.67
CA GLU A 12 -11.41 0.80 3.49
C GLU A 12 -11.11 1.56 2.20
N GLU A 13 -11.61 2.78 2.05
CA GLU A 13 -11.28 3.68 0.94
C GLU A 13 -9.77 4.01 0.94
N GLN A 14 -9.23 4.39 2.09
CA GLN A 14 -7.80 4.67 2.26
C GLN A 14 -6.96 3.42 1.93
N LEU A 15 -7.39 2.23 2.37
CA LEU A 15 -6.71 0.98 2.07
C LEU A 15 -6.67 0.71 0.55
N ALA A 16 -7.76 0.96 -0.16
CA ALA A 16 -7.83 0.80 -1.61
C ALA A 16 -6.89 1.78 -2.34
N GLU A 17 -6.86 3.05 -1.91
CA GLU A 17 -5.97 4.06 -2.49
C GLU A 17 -4.49 3.70 -2.26
N LEU A 18 -4.12 3.36 -1.03
CA LEU A 18 -2.74 2.98 -0.69
C LEU A 18 -2.28 1.72 -1.42
N THR A 19 -3.18 0.75 -1.57
CA THR A 19 -2.96 -0.47 -2.34
C THR A 19 -2.67 -0.13 -3.81
N ALA A 20 -3.51 0.71 -4.44
CA ALA A 20 -3.30 1.10 -5.83
C ALA A 20 -1.97 1.86 -6.03
N LYS A 21 -1.61 2.75 -5.10
CA LYS A 21 -0.32 3.47 -5.13
C LYS A 21 0.87 2.52 -5.00
N ARG A 22 0.81 1.55 -4.08
CA ARG A 22 1.87 0.54 -3.91
C ARG A 22 2.05 -0.27 -5.19
N ASP A 23 0.95 -0.72 -5.78
CA ASP A 23 0.98 -1.55 -6.98
C ASP A 23 1.53 -0.77 -8.19
N ALA A 24 1.22 0.53 -8.27
CA ALA A 24 1.83 1.43 -9.25
C ALA A 24 3.36 1.57 -9.08
N ARG A 25 3.87 1.66 -7.84
CA ARG A 25 5.33 1.68 -7.59
C ARG A 25 6.00 0.36 -7.95
N ASP A 26 5.34 -0.76 -7.70
CA ASP A 26 5.84 -2.08 -8.11
C ASP A 26 5.94 -2.20 -9.63
N GLU A 27 4.93 -1.69 -10.35
CA GLU A 27 4.93 -1.68 -11.80
C GLU A 27 5.99 -0.74 -12.38
N GLU A 28 6.18 0.44 -11.79
CA GLU A 28 7.25 1.37 -12.15
C GLU A 28 8.65 0.72 -12.02
N VAL A 29 8.91 -0.02 -10.93
CA VAL A 29 10.17 -0.77 -10.77
C VAL A 29 10.38 -1.78 -11.90
N LYS A 30 9.33 -2.50 -12.32
CA LYS A 30 9.43 -3.46 -13.43
C LYS A 30 9.73 -2.74 -14.74
N GLN A 31 9.06 -1.63 -15.00
CA GLN A 31 9.25 -0.83 -16.21
C GLN A 31 10.66 -0.23 -16.28
N LEU A 32 11.17 0.32 -15.19
CA LEU A 32 12.52 0.87 -15.12
C LEU A 32 13.56 -0.22 -15.43
N ARG A 33 13.46 -1.39 -14.79
CA ARG A 33 14.35 -2.54 -15.06
C ARG A 33 14.27 -3.02 -16.49
N ALA A 34 13.06 -3.09 -17.06
CA ALA A 34 12.87 -3.50 -18.46
C ALA A 34 13.41 -2.46 -19.46
N SER A 35 13.53 -1.21 -19.04
CA SER A 35 14.03 -0.10 -19.85
C SER A 35 15.54 0.13 -19.73
N GLU A 36 16.22 -0.58 -18.82
CA GLU A 36 17.68 -0.55 -18.73
C GLU A 36 18.29 -1.15 -20.01
N ASP A 37 19.32 -0.49 -20.52
CA ASP A 37 20.15 -0.97 -21.62
C ASP A 37 21.62 -0.90 -21.20
N PRO A 38 22.16 -2.00 -20.65
CA PRO A 38 23.56 -2.07 -20.24
C PRO A 38 24.54 -1.80 -21.38
N SER A 39 24.16 -2.14 -22.62
CA SER A 39 25.04 -1.98 -23.79
C SER A 39 25.19 -0.51 -24.19
N SER A 40 24.17 0.31 -23.95
CA SER A 40 24.21 1.75 -24.13
C SER A 40 24.56 2.51 -22.84
N GLY A 41 24.86 1.82 -21.75
CA GLY A 41 25.13 2.43 -20.43
C GLY A 41 23.92 3.05 -19.74
N ARG A 42 22.69 2.67 -20.12
CA ARG A 42 21.44 3.19 -19.56
C ARG A 42 21.01 2.35 -18.35
N TYR A 43 21.10 2.95 -17.17
CA TYR A 43 20.71 2.33 -15.90
C TYR A 43 19.78 3.26 -15.10
N TYR A 44 18.92 2.67 -14.30
CA TYR A 44 17.91 3.37 -13.50
C TYR A 44 18.01 3.01 -12.01
N ALA A 45 19.22 2.75 -11.53
CA ALA A 45 19.45 2.20 -10.19
C ALA A 45 18.89 3.10 -9.07
N GLN A 46 19.02 4.42 -9.21
CA GLN A 46 18.52 5.38 -8.22
C GLN A 46 16.99 5.42 -8.22
N GLU A 47 16.37 5.52 -9.41
CA GLU A 47 14.92 5.56 -9.57
C GLU A 47 14.27 4.25 -9.11
N ILE A 48 14.90 3.11 -9.40
CA ILE A 48 14.47 1.80 -8.90
C ILE A 48 14.53 1.77 -7.37
N PHE A 49 15.62 2.27 -6.78
CA PHE A 49 15.77 2.29 -5.33
C PHE A 49 14.72 3.19 -4.65
N GLU A 50 14.47 4.37 -5.19
CA GLU A 50 13.46 5.30 -4.69
C GLU A 50 12.05 4.70 -4.79
N ALA A 51 11.69 4.13 -5.94
CA ALA A 51 10.40 3.48 -6.14
C ALA A 51 10.21 2.27 -5.19
N GLN A 52 11.27 1.51 -4.93
CA GLN A 52 11.25 0.41 -3.94
C GLN A 52 11.08 0.93 -2.50
N GLN A 53 11.74 2.03 -2.15
CA GLN A 53 11.62 2.62 -0.82
C GLN A 53 10.19 3.14 -0.58
N ASP A 54 9.61 3.79 -1.59
CA ASP A 54 8.23 4.30 -1.51
C ASP A 54 7.20 3.17 -1.49
N LYS A 55 7.41 2.11 -2.27
CA LYS A 55 6.62 0.87 -2.17
C LYS A 55 6.63 0.33 -0.74
N LEU A 56 7.80 0.25 -0.10
CA LEU A 56 7.92 -0.26 1.27
C LEU A 56 7.15 0.60 2.29
N LYS A 57 7.20 1.94 2.16
CA LYS A 57 6.40 2.83 3.01
C LYS A 57 4.90 2.56 2.84
N LEU A 58 4.44 2.44 1.59
CA LEU A 58 3.04 2.16 1.27
C LEU A 58 2.59 0.80 1.79
N GLU A 59 3.44 -0.23 1.73
CA GLU A 59 3.16 -1.56 2.32
C GLU A 59 2.91 -1.48 3.83
N VAL A 60 3.72 -0.70 4.54
CA VAL A 60 3.53 -0.48 5.99
C VAL A 60 2.19 0.22 6.25
N GLU A 61 1.84 1.26 5.48
CA GLU A 61 0.57 1.97 5.65
C GLU A 61 -0.64 1.09 5.35
N VAL A 62 -0.57 0.26 4.30
CA VAL A 62 -1.57 -0.77 3.99
C VAL A 62 -1.74 -1.73 5.17
N GLN A 63 -0.63 -2.20 5.75
CA GLN A 63 -0.67 -3.13 6.88
C GLN A 63 -1.31 -2.48 8.12
N VAL A 64 -0.99 -1.22 8.39
CA VAL A 64 -1.60 -0.44 9.48
C VAL A 64 -3.10 -0.31 9.28
N CYS A 65 -3.56 0.10 8.09
CA CYS A 65 -5.00 0.25 7.79
C CYS A 65 -5.73 -1.09 7.90
N THR A 66 -5.15 -2.15 7.33
CA THR A 66 -5.69 -3.51 7.41
C THR A 66 -5.85 -3.97 8.85
N ASN A 67 -4.85 -3.74 9.70
CA ASN A 67 -4.90 -4.11 11.12
C ASN A 67 -5.98 -3.32 11.88
N LYS A 68 -6.15 -2.02 11.59
CA LYS A 68 -7.21 -1.21 12.19
C LYS A 68 -8.60 -1.73 11.82
N ILE A 69 -8.84 -2.01 10.54
CA ILE A 69 -10.11 -2.58 10.07
C ILE A 69 -10.38 -3.93 10.73
N ARG A 70 -9.37 -4.81 10.80
CA ARG A 70 -9.49 -6.12 11.48
C ARG A 70 -9.87 -5.96 12.94
N LEU A 71 -9.23 -5.04 13.67
CA LEU A 71 -9.53 -4.77 15.08
C LEU A 71 -10.97 -4.25 15.25
N MET A 72 -11.40 -3.30 14.41
CA MET A 72 -12.77 -2.77 14.46
C MET A 72 -13.81 -3.85 14.18
N ARG A 73 -13.56 -4.74 13.20
CA ARG A 73 -14.43 -5.89 12.91
C ARG A 73 -14.48 -6.88 14.08
N MET A 74 -13.36 -7.16 14.74
CA MET A 74 -13.32 -8.03 15.92
C MET A 74 -14.09 -7.43 17.10
N ASN A 75 -13.91 -6.14 17.36
CA ASN A 75 -14.58 -5.45 18.47
C ASN A 75 -16.08 -5.27 18.21
N GLY A 76 -16.50 -5.09 16.95
CA GLY A 76 -17.92 -5.05 16.57
C GLY A 76 -18.60 -6.43 16.51
N ALA A 77 -17.82 -7.52 16.50
CA ALA A 77 -18.32 -8.90 16.44
C ALA A 77 -18.30 -9.64 17.80
N GLN A 78 -17.91 -8.97 18.90
CA GLN A 78 -17.99 -9.59 20.22
C GLN A 78 -19.43 -9.55 20.74
N PRO A 79 -20.13 -10.70 20.91
CA PRO A 79 -21.34 -10.72 21.72
C PRO A 79 -20.94 -10.37 23.15
N SER A 80 -21.65 -9.42 23.73
CA SER A 80 -21.59 -9.07 25.15
C SER A 80 -21.65 -10.36 25.98
N GLN A 81 -20.59 -10.66 26.72
CA GLN A 81 -20.65 -11.62 27.82
C GLN A 81 -21.01 -10.90 29.11
#